data_AF-A0AAV1ZGH8-F1
#
_entry.id   AF-A0AAV1ZGH8-F1
#
_cell.length_a   1.000
_cell.length_b   1.000
_cell.length_c   1.000
_cell.angle_alpha   90.00
_cell.angle_beta   90.00
_cell.angle_gamma   90.00
#
_symmetry.space_group_name_H-M   'P 1'
#
loop_
_entity.id
_entity.type
_entity.pdbx_description
1 polymer ?
#
loop_
_entity_poly.entity_id
_entity_poly.type
_entity_poly.pdbx_seq_one_letter_code
_entity_poly.pdbx_strand_id
1 'polypeptide(L)'
;MEGKAMKIVNSHCSNLMERYTKCVEKFPNVWNTACSHQRHELARCSETHPIMMKAKIKCTSVFQKYEECHKRYPEDHSRCSTRFSDFINCVDTVVENSS
;
A
#
# COMPACT_ATOMS: atom_id res chain seq x y z
N MET A 1 -11.61 -7.94 -2.20
CA MET A 1 -11.13 -8.31 -0.85
C MET A 1 -10.29 -7.16 -0.35
N GLU A 2 -10.79 -6.42 0.64
CA GLU A 2 -10.07 -5.31 1.26
C GLU A 2 -9.09 -5.90 2.31
N GLY A 3 -7.79 -5.66 2.14
CA GLY A 3 -6.75 -6.18 3.05
C GLY A 3 -6.89 -5.63 4.47
N LYS A 4 -6.39 -6.34 5.48
CA LYS A 4 -6.55 -5.95 6.91
C LYS A 4 -5.83 -4.63 7.19
N ALA A 5 -4.67 -4.41 6.57
CA ALA A 5 -3.99 -3.12 6.65
C ALA A 5 -4.80 -1.96 6.08
N MET A 6 -5.55 -2.19 4.99
CA MET A 6 -6.37 -1.15 4.37
C MET A 6 -7.49 -0.70 5.31
N LYS A 7 -8.06 -1.60 6.12
CA LYS A 7 -9.06 -1.23 7.14
C LYS A 7 -8.49 -0.32 8.22
N ILE A 8 -7.28 -0.59 8.69
CA ILE A 8 -6.58 0.28 9.66
C ILE A 8 -6.33 1.66 9.03
N VAL A 9 -5.82 1.70 7.81
CA VAL A 9 -5.56 2.95 7.09
C VAL A 9 -6.86 3.72 6.84
N ASN A 10 -7.94 3.05 6.46
CA ASN A 10 -9.25 3.66 6.25
C ASN A 10 -9.82 4.25 7.55
N SER A 11 -9.61 3.60 8.69
CA SER A 11 -10.02 4.13 9.99
C SER A 11 -9.14 5.29 10.46
N HIS A 12 -7.82 5.19 10.30
CA HIS A 12 -6.84 6.16 10.81
C HIS A 12 -6.74 7.42 9.93
N CYS A 13 -6.85 7.23 8.61
CA CYS A 13 -6.64 8.26 7.59
C CYS A 13 -7.91 8.54 6.78
N SER A 14 -9.10 8.34 7.35
CA SER A 14 -10.41 8.39 6.68
C SER A 14 -10.58 9.62 5.76
N ASN A 15 -10.27 10.82 6.26
CA ASN A 15 -10.37 12.07 5.50
C ASN A 15 -9.44 12.10 4.28
N LEU A 16 -8.21 11.61 4.43
CA LEU A 16 -7.23 11.55 3.32
C LEU A 16 -7.61 10.48 2.30
N MET A 17 -8.16 9.36 2.77
CA MET A 17 -8.68 8.31 1.91
C MET A 17 -9.84 8.85 1.05
N GLU A 18 -10.79 9.56 1.65
CA GLU A 18 -11.91 10.17 0.93
C GLU A 18 -11.42 11.16 -0.14
N ARG A 19 -10.46 12.03 0.21
CA ARG A 19 -9.86 12.97 -0.75
C ARG A 19 -9.17 12.26 -1.90
N TYR A 20 -8.46 11.16 -1.61
CA TYR A 20 -7.79 10.37 -2.63
C TYR A 20 -8.80 9.67 -3.55
N THR A 21 -9.83 9.02 -3.00
CA THR A 21 -10.92 8.39 -3.76
C THR A 21 -11.62 9.38 -4.69
N LYS A 22 -12.03 10.55 -4.18
CA LYS A 22 -12.64 11.61 -5.00
C LYS A 22 -11.74 12.06 -6.16
N CYS A 23 -10.42 12.09 -5.94
CA CYS A 23 -9.48 12.41 -6.99
C CYS A 23 -9.41 11.30 -8.06
N VAL A 24 -9.34 10.04 -7.65
CA VAL A 24 -9.31 8.88 -8.56
C VAL A 24 -10.58 8.82 -9.40
N GLU A 25 -11.75 9.02 -8.79
CA GLU A 25 -13.04 9.08 -9.49
C GLU A 25 -13.09 10.20 -10.53
N LYS A 26 -12.47 11.35 -10.23
CA LYS A 26 -12.37 12.48 -11.17
C LYS A 26 -11.39 12.23 -12.31
N PHE A 27 -10.34 11.45 -12.08
CA PHE A 27 -9.24 11.23 -13.04
C PHE A 27 -8.97 9.73 -13.29
N PRO A 28 -9.95 8.91 -13.70
CA PRO A 28 -9.85 7.45 -13.69
C PRO A 28 -8.75 6.89 -14.62
N ASN A 29 -8.36 7.62 -15.66
CA ASN A 29 -7.34 7.17 -16.63
C ASN A 29 -5.93 7.68 -16.32
N VAL A 30 -5.79 8.69 -15.45
CA VAL A 30 -4.51 9.37 -15.17
C VAL A 30 -4.28 9.62 -13.68
N TRP A 31 -5.02 8.91 -12.82
CA TRP A 31 -5.01 9.09 -11.37
C TRP A 31 -3.62 8.90 -10.76
N ASN A 32 -2.80 8.02 -11.33
CA ASN A 32 -1.45 7.72 -10.88
C ASN A 32 -0.58 8.99 -10.82
N THR A 33 -0.77 9.89 -11.79
CA THR A 33 -0.06 11.17 -11.88
C THR A 33 -0.89 12.30 -11.28
N ALA A 34 -2.18 12.42 -11.66
CA ALA A 34 -3.07 13.51 -11.26
C ALA A 34 -3.38 13.55 -9.75
N CYS A 35 -3.39 12.38 -9.09
CA CYS A 35 -3.68 12.24 -7.66
C CYS A 35 -2.44 11.93 -6.83
N SER A 36 -1.25 12.20 -7.38
CA SER A 36 0.02 11.93 -6.71
C SER A 36 0.16 12.66 -5.38
N HIS A 37 -0.37 13.88 -5.24
CA HIS A 37 -0.34 14.64 -3.99
C HIS A 37 -1.13 13.94 -2.88
N GLN A 38 -2.41 13.63 -3.11
CA GLN A 38 -3.29 12.94 -2.16
C GLN A 38 -2.74 11.56 -1.82
N ARG A 39 -2.17 10.84 -2.81
CA ARG A 39 -1.50 9.55 -2.59
C ARG A 39 -0.33 9.66 -1.62
N HIS A 40 0.51 10.70 -1.75
CA HIS A 40 1.61 10.93 -0.81
C HIS A 40 1.13 11.31 0.59
N GLU A 41 0.10 12.15 0.70
CA GLU A 41 -0.48 12.49 2.01
C GLU A 41 -1.04 11.26 2.72
N LEU A 42 -1.80 10.42 2.00
CA LEU A 42 -2.33 9.16 2.52
C LEU A 42 -1.22 8.19 2.96
N ALA A 43 -0.16 8.06 2.15
CA ALA A 43 1.00 7.24 2.48
C ALA A 43 1.66 7.73 3.78
N ARG A 44 1.94 9.03 3.92
CA ARG A 44 2.53 9.60 5.15
C ARG A 44 1.64 9.37 6.36
N CYS A 45 0.32 9.54 6.23
CA CYS A 45 -0.61 9.24 7.32
C CYS A 45 -0.55 7.76 7.72
N SER A 46 -0.55 6.84 6.77
CA SER A 46 -0.48 5.40 7.06
C SER A 46 0.77 5.03 7.85
N GLU A 47 1.91 5.68 7.60
CA GLU A 47 3.18 5.45 8.29
C GLU A 47 3.18 5.95 9.74
N THR A 48 2.25 6.81 10.14
CA THR A 48 2.12 7.25 11.54
C THR A 48 1.44 6.22 12.43
N HIS A 49 0.73 5.24 11.86
CA HIS A 49 0.06 4.21 12.65
C HIS A 49 1.07 3.16 13.16
N PRO A 50 1.16 2.88 14.47
CA PRO A 50 2.19 2.00 15.03
C PRO A 50 2.24 0.60 14.41
N ILE A 51 1.06 0.01 14.13
CA ILE A 51 0.97 -1.31 13.47
C ILE A 51 1.51 -1.27 12.04
N MET A 52 1.29 -0.18 11.29
CA MET A 52 1.81 -0.03 9.93
C MET A 52 3.32 0.16 9.93
N MET A 53 3.86 0.92 10.89
CA MET A 53 5.31 1.06 11.08
C MET A 53 5.96 -0.29 11.41
N LYS A 54 5.33 -1.08 12.29
CA LYS A 54 5.78 -2.44 12.62
C LYS A 54 5.73 -3.38 11.41
N ALA A 55 4.65 -3.32 10.62
CA ALA A 55 4.51 -4.10 9.39
C ALA A 55 5.59 -3.74 8.36
N LYS A 56 5.87 -2.45 8.16
CA LYS A 56 6.94 -1.95 7.29
C LYS A 56 8.29 -2.56 7.69
N ILE A 57 8.65 -2.49 8.97
CA ILE A 57 9.91 -3.06 9.48
C ILE A 57 9.96 -4.58 9.30
N LYS A 58 8.93 -5.31 9.74
CA LYS A 58 8.91 -6.78 9.70
C LYS A 58 8.88 -7.35 8.28
N CYS A 59 8.21 -6.67 7.36
CA CYS A 59 8.02 -7.14 5.99
C CYS A 59 9.02 -6.52 5.00
N THR A 60 10.03 -5.78 5.49
CA THR A 60 11.03 -5.11 4.63
C THR A 60 11.72 -6.10 3.67
N SER A 61 12.13 -7.28 4.16
CA SER A 61 12.83 -8.28 3.33
C SER A 61 11.94 -8.90 2.25
N VAL A 62 10.63 -9.03 2.51
CA VAL A 62 9.65 -9.52 1.53
C VAL A 62 9.39 -8.44 0.48
N PHE A 63 9.27 -7.19 0.92
CA PHE A 63 9.11 -6.03 0.04
C PHE A 63 10.31 -5.85 -0.90
N GLN A 64 11.53 -6.02 -0.41
CA GLN A 64 12.75 -5.95 -1.24
C GLN A 64 12.74 -6.95 -2.41
N LYS A 65 12.25 -8.18 -2.20
CA LYS A 65 12.12 -9.18 -3.29
C LYS A 65 11.10 -8.75 -4.35
N TYR A 66 10.05 -8.06 -3.94
CA TYR A 66 9.08 -7.47 -4.86
C TYR A 66 9.72 -6.32 -5.65
N GLU A 67 10.46 -5.43 -4.99
CA GLU A 67 11.19 -4.34 -5.66
C GLU A 67 12.24 -4.85 -6.64
N GLU A 68 13.01 -5.88 -6.28
CA GLU A 68 13.99 -6.53 -7.15
C GLU A 68 13.32 -7.12 -8.40
N CYS A 69 12.15 -7.74 -8.24
CA CYS A 69 11.37 -8.24 -9.36
C CYS A 69 10.94 -7.11 -10.30
N HIS A 70 10.43 -6.00 -9.75
CA HIS A 70 10.04 -4.83 -10.56
C HIS A 70 11.21 -4.21 -11.31
N LYS A 71 12.38 -4.11 -10.68
CA LYS A 71 13.61 -3.64 -11.34
C LYS A 71 14.04 -4.57 -12.47
N ARG A 72 13.78 -5.87 -12.35
CA ARG A 72 14.09 -6.88 -13.38
C ARG A 72 13.09 -6.91 -14.53
N TYR A 73 11.82 -6.60 -14.28
CA TYR A 73 10.73 -6.64 -15.26
C TYR A 73 9.95 -5.31 -15.30
N PRO A 74 10.57 -4.20 -15.73
CA PRO A 74 9.95 -2.87 -15.69
C PRO A 74 8.75 -2.72 -16.66
N GLU A 75 8.70 -3.52 -17.73
CA GLU A 75 7.62 -3.48 -18.72
C GLU A 75 6.52 -4.52 -18.47
N ASP A 76 6.76 -5.48 -17.58
CA ASP A 76 5.84 -6.58 -17.28
C ASP A 76 5.72 -6.82 -15.77
N HIS A 77 4.99 -5.93 -15.12
CA HIS A 77 4.71 -5.99 -13.69
C HIS A 77 3.91 -7.25 -13.28
N SER A 78 3.22 -7.90 -14.22
CA SER A 78 2.42 -9.09 -13.95
C SER A 78 3.27 -10.25 -13.41
N ARG A 79 4.55 -10.31 -13.82
CA ARG A 79 5.55 -11.28 -13.35
C ARG A 79 5.88 -11.18 -11.87
N CYS A 80 5.57 -10.04 -11.24
CA CYS A 80 5.86 -9.78 -9.84
C CYS A 80 4.64 -9.98 -8.93
N SER A 81 3.51 -10.41 -9.48
CA SER A 81 2.24 -10.63 -8.76
C SER A 81 2.37 -11.58 -7.57
N THR A 82 3.16 -12.66 -7.69
CA THR A 82 3.43 -13.57 -6.56
C THR A 82 4.19 -12.87 -5.45
N ARG A 83 5.24 -12.09 -5.77
CA ARG A 83 6.02 -11.34 -4.77
C ARG A 83 5.21 -10.23 -4.11
N PHE A 84 4.31 -9.62 -4.87
CA PHE A 84 3.34 -8.68 -4.33
C PHE A 84 2.40 -9.36 -3.33
N SER A 85 1.87 -10.54 -3.69
CA SER A 85 0.99 -11.33 -2.82
C SER A 85 1.70 -11.76 -1.54
N ASP A 86 2.96 -12.20 -1.62
CA ASP A 86 3.80 -12.52 -0.47
C ASP A 86 3.94 -11.31 0.48
N PHE A 87 4.15 -10.12 -0.07
CA PHE A 87 4.24 -8.88 0.69
C PHE A 87 2.93 -8.54 1.42
N ILE A 88 1.80 -8.58 0.71
CA ILE A 88 0.49 -8.31 1.32
C ILE A 88 0.17 -9.32 2.43
N ASN A 89 0.45 -10.61 2.22
CA ASN A 89 0.26 -11.64 3.24
C ASN A 89 1.11 -11.39 4.49
N CYS A 90 2.37 -10.96 4.33
CA CYS A 90 3.22 -10.58 5.46
C CYS A 90 2.60 -9.42 6.26
N VAL A 91 2.15 -8.38 5.56
CA VAL A 91 1.53 -7.20 6.18
C VAL A 91 0.28 -7.60 6.96
N ASP A 92 -0.63 -8.36 6.35
CA ASP A 92 -1.87 -8.82 7.01
C ASP A 92 -1.58 -9.71 8.22
N THR A 93 -0.55 -10.57 8.14
CA THR A 93 -0.10 -11.40 9.27
C THR A 93 0.42 -10.54 10.43
N VAL A 94 1.18 -9.47 10.16
CA VAL A 94 1.68 -8.57 11.21
C VAL A 94 0.53 -7.80 11.86
N VAL A 95 -0.45 -7.37 11.06
CA VAL A 95 -1.66 -6.69 11.53
C VAL A 95 -2.48 -7.59 12.45
N GLU A 96 -2.73 -8.83 12.03
CA GLU A 96 -3.50 -9.82 12.81
C GLU A 96 -2.83 -10.16 14.14
N ASN A 97 -1.52 -10.39 14.14
CA ASN A 97 -0.76 -10.69 15.37
C ASN A 97 -0.53 -9.47 16.27
N SER A 98 -1.04 -8.29 15.90
CA SER A 98 -0.92 -7.05 16.68
C SER A 98 -2.28 -6.42 17.01
N SER A 99 -3.38 -7.08 16.63
CA SER A 99 -4.76 -6.72 16.99
C SER A 99 -5.17 -7.46 18.26
#